data_AF-A0A6V8SH19-F1
#
_entry.id   AF-A0A6V8SH19-F1
#
_cell.length_a   1.000
_cell.length_b   1.000
_cell.length_c   1.000
_cell.angle_alpha   90.00
_cell.angle_beta   90.00
_cell.angle_gamma   90.00
#
_symmetry.space_group_name_H-M   'P 1'
#
loop_
_entity.id
_entity.type
_entity.pdbx_description
1 polymer ?
#
loop_
_entity_poly.entity_id
_entity_poly.type
_entity_poly.pdbx_seq_one_letter_code
_entity_poly.pdbx_strand_id
1 'polypeptide(L)'
;MRYTIATTLAQIYLIYAFSDKKIDIKLKGIFAIIIVMIIKPRGMQYLTDNLLSFIFVWFCNYIITYFCIGKNFRRNLELSFFVELITLMAYYMSSGIVLILGYNITISDIFNFNILLNPINYSFILIYLAILLAFGLFRRYIPLTFPEDNVKQRNFNGIYIIIFINILIKIINDLNINYGIKLISFVSINFFILMFYIINNKLNIKNIRDELELNEKEKKIKELTLYIDTIEELVEKYREFKHDYKNIVLGMGIDRLKENDLLDKFSREVVGDKSYDAFLNLKDISYLPLKSILSYYIMLSIKEDVKVSLMTIGEIKECHISEVEFSRVMGIILENALEETLRCDDKKLEIFVEAIGSDLNITVANTFKREELDMDKIYNKGYSTKGENRGLGLYILKSIVDKNLNMTLNTFINEGMFTQDLYIFLLKRS
;
A
#
# COMPACT_ATOMS: atom_id res chain seq x y z
N MET A 1 49.18 12.54 -14.98
CA MET A 1 48.81 12.34 -13.55
C MET A 1 47.83 13.38 -13.03
N ARG A 2 48.09 14.70 -13.13
CA ARG A 2 47.15 15.74 -12.65
C ARG A 2 45.80 15.70 -13.37
N TYR A 3 45.79 15.43 -14.67
CA TYR A 3 44.57 15.40 -15.49
C TYR A 3 43.68 14.20 -15.21
N THR A 4 44.24 13.01 -15.05
CA THR A 4 43.51 11.80 -14.68
C THR A 4 42.82 11.94 -13.32
N ILE A 5 43.42 12.70 -12.40
CA ILE A 5 42.80 13.03 -11.10
C ILE A 5 41.61 13.97 -11.31
N ALA A 6 41.75 15.02 -12.13
CA ALA A 6 40.65 15.93 -12.43
C ALA A 6 39.47 15.22 -13.11
N THR A 7 39.73 14.29 -14.05
CA THR A 7 38.66 13.52 -14.70
C THR A 7 37.99 12.54 -13.73
N THR A 8 38.72 11.93 -12.80
CA THR A 8 38.09 11.11 -11.74
C THR A 8 37.20 11.93 -10.83
N LEU A 9 37.58 13.16 -10.48
CA LEU A 9 36.72 14.05 -9.69
C LEU A 9 35.45 14.43 -10.44
N ALA A 10 35.55 14.73 -11.74
CA ALA A 10 34.39 15.01 -12.58
C ALA A 10 33.48 13.78 -12.76
N GLN A 11 34.05 12.57 -12.89
CA GLN A 11 33.30 11.31 -12.90
C GLN A 11 32.58 11.07 -11.59
N ILE A 12 33.22 11.34 -10.44
CA ILE A 12 32.57 11.26 -9.12
C ILE A 12 31.42 12.27 -9.03
N TYR A 13 31.62 13.50 -9.52
CA TYR A 13 30.55 14.49 -9.59
C TYR A 13 29.39 13.99 -10.44
N LEU A 14 29.63 13.40 -11.61
CA LEU A 14 28.56 12.81 -12.44
C LEU A 14 27.88 11.63 -11.75
N ILE A 15 28.63 10.77 -11.06
CA ILE A 15 28.06 9.67 -10.27
C ILE A 15 27.12 10.22 -9.19
N TYR A 16 27.55 11.22 -8.41
CA TYR A 16 26.69 11.92 -7.45
C TYR A 16 25.50 12.57 -8.13
N ALA A 17 25.79 13.28 -9.20
CA ALA A 17 24.83 13.92 -10.05
C ALA A 17 24.07 12.91 -10.91
N PHE A 18 24.04 11.61 -10.69
CA PHE A 18 23.06 10.70 -11.33
C PHE A 18 22.53 9.61 -10.39
N SER A 19 23.09 9.46 -9.18
CA SER A 19 22.81 8.33 -8.30
C SER A 19 21.46 8.33 -7.56
N ASP A 20 20.66 9.40 -7.61
CA ASP A 20 19.42 9.67 -6.83
C ASP A 20 19.50 9.55 -5.29
N LYS A 21 20.32 8.63 -4.74
CA LYS A 21 20.63 8.47 -3.32
C LYS A 21 21.64 9.51 -2.85
N LYS A 22 21.51 9.96 -1.60
CA LYS A 22 22.57 10.69 -0.90
C LYS A 22 23.79 9.77 -0.83
N ILE A 23 24.92 10.23 -1.39
CA ILE A 23 26.19 9.52 -1.25
C ILE A 23 26.60 9.61 0.22
N ASP A 24 26.65 8.45 0.87
CA ASP A 24 27.12 8.33 2.24
C ASP A 24 28.61 7.98 2.16
N ILE A 25 29.46 9.01 2.10
CA ILE A 25 30.91 8.86 1.92
C ILE A 25 31.50 8.29 3.22
N LYS A 26 31.41 6.97 3.39
CA LYS A 26 32.08 6.24 4.48
C LYS A 26 33.57 6.18 4.22
N LEU A 27 34.37 5.95 5.27
CA LEU A 27 35.84 5.84 5.20
C LEU A 27 36.33 4.89 4.08
N LYS A 28 35.58 3.80 3.84
CA LYS A 28 35.84 2.83 2.76
C LYS A 28 35.68 3.42 1.34
N GLY A 29 34.72 4.33 1.15
CA GLY A 29 34.50 5.04 -0.11
C GLY A 29 35.62 6.03 -0.42
N ILE A 30 36.10 6.76 0.58
CA ILE A 30 37.26 7.66 0.45
C ILE A 30 38.50 6.86 0.05
N PHE A 31 38.72 5.72 0.69
CA PHE A 31 39.85 4.84 0.36
C PHE A 31 39.76 4.30 -1.08
N ALA A 32 38.57 3.88 -1.53
CA ALA A 32 38.35 3.44 -2.91
C ALA A 32 38.63 4.54 -3.93
N ILE A 33 38.21 5.79 -3.66
CA ILE A 33 38.49 6.95 -4.52
C ILE A 33 40.00 7.18 -4.63
N ILE A 34 40.73 7.17 -3.50
CA ILE A 34 42.18 7.37 -3.47
C ILE A 34 42.89 6.26 -4.26
N ILE A 35 42.47 5.00 -4.07
CA ILE A 35 43.02 3.87 -4.83
C ILE A 35 42.82 4.08 -6.34
N VAL A 36 41.61 4.43 -6.77
CA VAL A 36 41.32 4.67 -8.20
C VAL A 36 42.12 5.84 -8.75
N MET A 37 42.30 6.92 -7.98
CA MET A 37 43.15 8.06 -8.37
C MET A 37 44.62 7.68 -8.56
N ILE A 38 45.11 6.65 -7.87
CA ILE A 38 46.49 6.15 -8.00
C ILE A 38 46.63 5.13 -9.14
N ILE A 39 45.65 4.23 -9.29
CA ILE A 39 45.69 3.12 -10.26
C ILE A 39 45.35 3.59 -11.66
N LYS A 40 44.29 4.40 -11.83
CA LYS A 40 43.79 4.84 -13.14
C LYS A 40 44.87 5.52 -14.01
N PRO A 41 45.68 6.47 -13.49
CA PRO A 41 46.73 7.11 -14.29
C PRO A 41 47.81 6.15 -14.75
N ARG A 42 48.16 5.16 -13.92
CA ARG A 42 49.18 4.16 -14.24
C ARG A 42 48.65 3.13 -15.23
N GLY A 43 47.44 2.63 -15.04
CA GLY A 43 46.82 1.68 -15.97
C GLY A 43 46.67 2.26 -17.38
N MET A 44 46.26 3.53 -17.47
CA MET A 44 46.17 4.23 -18.76
C MET A 44 47.50 4.36 -19.50
N GLN A 45 48.65 4.41 -18.81
CA GLN A 45 49.95 4.48 -19.49
C GLN A 45 50.32 3.21 -20.26
N TYR A 46 49.78 2.06 -19.85
CA TYR A 46 50.10 0.75 -20.44
C TYR A 46 49.06 0.26 -21.43
N LEU A 47 47.87 0.88 -21.46
CA LEU A 47 46.78 0.48 -22.34
C LEU A 47 46.89 1.26 -23.66
N THR A 48 47.23 0.56 -24.73
CA THR A 48 47.27 1.12 -26.10
C THR A 48 45.98 0.85 -26.87
N ASP A 49 45.22 -0.18 -26.48
CA ASP A 49 43.93 -0.53 -27.09
C ASP A 49 42.80 0.32 -26.48
N ASN A 50 42.03 0.99 -27.34
CA ASN A 50 40.91 1.84 -26.97
C ASN A 50 39.79 1.07 -26.24
N LEU A 51 39.53 -0.18 -26.62
CA LEU A 51 38.50 -1.02 -26.00
C LEU A 51 38.91 -1.45 -24.60
N LEU A 52 40.16 -1.85 -24.42
CA LEU A 52 40.69 -2.20 -23.09
C LEU A 52 40.75 -0.96 -22.17
N SER A 53 41.09 0.20 -22.74
CA SER A 53 41.09 1.49 -22.04
C SER A 53 39.69 1.83 -21.52
N PHE A 54 38.66 1.68 -22.37
CA PHE A 54 37.27 1.89 -21.98
C PHE A 54 36.83 0.96 -20.85
N ILE A 55 37.06 -0.35 -21.00
CA ILE A 55 36.69 -1.36 -19.98
C ILE A 55 37.38 -1.07 -18.65
N PHE A 56 38.65 -0.66 -18.69
CA PHE A 56 39.41 -0.33 -17.50
C PHE A 56 38.85 0.89 -16.74
N VAL A 57 38.51 1.97 -17.45
CA VAL A 57 37.90 3.15 -16.78
C VAL A 57 36.50 2.84 -16.29
N TRP A 58 35.71 2.09 -17.07
CA TRP A 58 34.40 1.64 -16.62
C TRP A 58 34.50 0.83 -15.31
N PHE A 59 35.46 -0.08 -15.22
CA PHE A 59 35.72 -0.85 -14.00
C PHE A 59 36.14 0.05 -12.83
N CYS A 60 36.98 1.06 -13.07
CA CYS A 60 37.32 2.07 -12.06
C CYS A 60 36.08 2.82 -11.55
N ASN A 61 35.19 3.24 -12.45
CA ASN A 61 33.92 3.90 -12.09
C ASN A 61 33.02 2.94 -11.29
N TYR A 62 32.97 1.66 -11.66
CA TYR A 62 32.20 0.65 -10.94
C TYR A 62 32.69 0.43 -9.49
N ILE A 63 34.02 0.42 -9.27
CA ILE A 63 34.59 0.37 -7.92
C ILE A 63 34.09 1.57 -7.09
N ILE A 64 34.13 2.77 -7.66
CA ILE A 64 33.66 3.99 -6.99
C ILE A 64 32.17 3.88 -6.64
N THR A 65 31.31 3.48 -7.58
CA THR A 65 29.85 3.35 -7.32
C THR A 65 29.56 2.27 -6.28
N TYR A 66 30.27 1.15 -6.31
CA TYR A 66 30.13 0.05 -5.34
C TYR A 66 30.42 0.48 -3.90
N PHE A 67 31.50 1.24 -3.68
CA PHE A 67 31.89 1.66 -2.33
C PHE A 67 31.20 2.94 -1.85
N CYS A 68 30.77 3.83 -2.75
CA CYS A 68 30.20 5.13 -2.36
C CYS A 68 28.66 5.15 -2.29
N ILE A 69 27.97 4.35 -3.10
CA ILE A 69 26.49 4.41 -3.21
C ILE A 69 25.82 3.20 -2.54
N GLY A 70 26.42 2.01 -2.64
CA GLY A 70 25.89 0.78 -2.03
C GLY A 70 26.19 -0.46 -2.87
N LYS A 71 25.75 -1.63 -2.41
CA LYS A 71 26.16 -2.93 -2.98
C LYS A 71 25.29 -3.46 -4.13
N ASN A 72 24.36 -2.67 -4.68
CA ASN A 72 23.52 -3.14 -5.78
C ASN A 72 24.36 -3.24 -7.07
N PHE A 73 24.70 -4.48 -7.43
CA PHE A 73 25.51 -4.82 -8.59
C PHE A 73 24.94 -4.24 -9.89
N ARG A 74 23.63 -4.43 -10.15
CA ARG A 74 23.00 -4.04 -11.42
C ARG A 74 22.99 -2.53 -11.61
N ARG A 75 22.51 -1.81 -10.60
CA ARG A 75 22.44 -0.34 -10.62
C ARG A 75 23.82 0.29 -10.81
N ASN A 76 24.82 -0.23 -10.09
CA ASN A 76 26.17 0.31 -10.12
C ASN A 76 26.87 0.06 -11.46
N LEU A 77 26.62 -1.08 -12.11
CA LEU A 77 27.10 -1.35 -13.46
C LEU A 77 26.49 -0.38 -14.47
N GLU A 78 25.18 -0.17 -14.44
CA GLU A 78 24.50 0.76 -15.34
C GLU A 78 24.95 2.21 -15.14
N LEU A 79 25.02 2.68 -13.89
CA LEU A 79 25.49 4.03 -13.55
C LEU A 79 26.94 4.27 -13.98
N SER A 80 27.86 3.36 -13.61
CA SER A 80 29.28 3.50 -13.94
C SER A 80 29.51 3.49 -15.45
N PHE A 81 28.73 2.69 -16.17
CA PHE A 81 28.77 2.63 -17.61
C PHE A 81 28.24 3.92 -18.25
N PHE A 82 27.10 4.41 -17.78
CA PHE A 82 26.48 5.64 -18.28
C PHE A 82 27.39 6.86 -18.09
N VAL A 83 28.05 6.96 -16.93
CA VAL A 83 29.05 8.00 -16.66
C VAL A 83 30.22 7.89 -17.62
N GLU A 84 30.67 6.67 -17.93
CA GLU A 84 31.76 6.46 -18.88
C GLU A 84 31.40 6.90 -20.31
N LEU A 85 30.17 6.64 -20.76
CA LEU A 85 29.70 7.14 -22.06
C LEU A 85 29.70 8.67 -22.14
N ILE A 86 29.24 9.34 -21.09
CA ILE A 86 29.26 10.81 -21.03
C ILE A 86 30.70 11.30 -21.10
N THR A 87 31.62 10.65 -20.40
CA THR A 87 33.04 11.05 -20.41
C THR A 87 33.72 10.80 -21.74
N LEU A 88 33.34 9.74 -22.45
CA LEU A 88 33.77 9.42 -23.81
C LEU A 88 33.26 10.49 -24.79
N MET A 89 31.97 10.81 -24.74
CA MET A 89 31.35 11.81 -25.62
C MET A 89 31.94 13.21 -25.40
N ALA A 90 32.14 13.60 -24.14
CA ALA A 90 32.79 14.86 -23.81
C ALA A 90 34.23 14.94 -24.36
N TYR A 91 34.96 13.81 -24.34
CA TYR A 91 36.33 13.73 -24.85
C TYR A 91 36.35 14.03 -26.35
N TYR A 92 35.55 13.31 -27.14
CA TYR A 92 35.52 13.51 -28.60
C TYR A 92 34.96 14.88 -29.02
N MET A 93 33.97 15.41 -28.28
CA MET A 93 33.47 16.76 -28.50
C MET A 93 34.55 17.81 -28.24
N SER A 94 35.25 17.71 -27.10
CA SER A 94 36.34 18.62 -26.77
C SER A 94 37.48 18.54 -27.79
N SER A 95 37.81 17.35 -28.31
CA SER A 95 38.86 17.22 -29.33
C SER A 95 38.44 17.82 -30.66
N GLY A 96 37.18 17.65 -31.06
CA GLY A 96 36.64 18.25 -32.28
C GLY A 96 36.64 19.79 -32.21
N ILE A 97 36.24 20.36 -31.08
CA ILE A 97 36.24 21.83 -30.87
C ILE A 97 37.66 22.37 -30.94
N VAL A 98 38.63 21.72 -30.29
CA VAL A 98 40.02 22.19 -30.26
C VAL A 98 40.69 22.11 -31.63
N LEU A 99 40.36 21.10 -32.44
CA LEU A 99 40.78 21.04 -33.84
C LEU A 99 40.23 22.22 -34.66
N ILE A 100 38.94 22.54 -34.51
CA ILE A 100 38.31 23.67 -35.23
C ILE A 100 38.96 25.00 -34.82
N LEU A 101 39.34 25.15 -33.55
CA LEU A 101 40.02 26.33 -33.04
C LEU A 101 41.49 26.46 -33.51
N GLY A 102 42.00 25.53 -34.34
CA GLY A 102 43.29 25.65 -35.00
C GLY A 102 44.49 25.30 -34.12
N TYR A 103 44.30 24.57 -33.02
CA TYR A 103 45.40 24.10 -32.20
C TYR A 103 46.11 22.88 -32.84
N ASN A 104 47.41 22.76 -32.62
CA ASN A 104 48.28 21.67 -33.12
C ASN A 104 48.03 20.33 -32.40
N ILE A 105 46.79 19.83 -32.40
CA ILE A 105 46.50 18.44 -32.02
C ILE A 105 46.59 17.60 -33.30
N THR A 106 47.42 16.56 -33.28
CA THR A 106 47.48 15.66 -34.45
C THR A 106 46.24 14.77 -34.51
N ILE A 107 45.90 14.27 -35.70
CA ILE A 107 44.70 13.45 -35.87
C ILE A 107 44.86 12.06 -35.23
N SER A 108 46.09 11.54 -35.22
CA SER A 108 46.47 10.29 -34.53
C SER A 108 46.34 10.39 -33.01
N ASP A 109 46.51 11.60 -32.49
CA ASP A 109 46.34 11.87 -31.08
C ASP A 109 44.85 11.63 -30.69
N ILE A 110 43.89 12.16 -31.43
CA ILE A 110 42.46 12.10 -31.06
C ILE A 110 41.93 10.67 -30.88
N PHE A 111 42.43 9.73 -31.68
CA PHE A 111 42.04 8.31 -31.61
C PHE A 111 42.87 7.49 -30.62
N ASN A 112 43.96 8.04 -30.07
CA ASN A 112 44.71 7.44 -28.98
C ASN A 112 44.18 7.99 -27.65
N PHE A 113 43.49 7.13 -26.89
CA PHE A 113 42.97 7.45 -25.55
C PHE A 113 44.02 7.90 -24.51
N ASN A 114 45.29 7.97 -24.91
CA ASN A 114 46.48 8.26 -24.09
C ASN A 114 46.84 9.75 -23.95
N ILE A 115 46.00 10.69 -24.41
CA ILE A 115 46.30 12.15 -24.35
C ILE A 115 46.03 12.79 -23.00
N LEU A 116 45.66 12.02 -21.99
CA LEU A 116 45.62 12.56 -20.62
C LEU A 116 47.01 12.91 -20.05
N LEU A 117 48.08 12.80 -20.83
CA LEU A 117 49.47 12.96 -20.39
C LEU A 117 50.30 13.98 -21.17
N ASN A 118 49.89 14.44 -22.35
CA ASN A 118 50.68 15.42 -23.11
C ASN A 118 50.30 16.87 -22.73
N PRO A 119 51.29 17.75 -22.46
CA PRO A 119 51.08 19.09 -21.88
C PRO A 119 50.50 20.15 -22.83
N ILE A 120 50.04 19.79 -24.03
CA ILE A 120 49.95 20.78 -25.12
C ILE A 120 48.62 21.55 -25.16
N ASN A 121 47.57 21.21 -24.39
CA ASN A 121 46.35 22.03 -24.45
C ASN A 121 45.51 22.11 -23.18
N TYR A 122 45.82 23.10 -22.33
CA TYR A 122 44.94 23.51 -21.22
C TYR A 122 43.52 23.89 -21.71
N SER A 123 43.40 24.42 -22.94
CA SER A 123 42.12 24.73 -23.58
C SER A 123 41.23 23.50 -23.76
N PHE A 124 41.80 22.37 -24.18
CA PHE A 124 41.10 21.09 -24.32
C PHE A 124 40.50 20.62 -22.99
N ILE A 125 41.28 20.68 -21.91
CA ILE A 125 40.85 20.25 -20.58
C ILE A 125 39.74 21.15 -20.03
N LEU A 126 39.85 22.47 -20.24
CA LEU A 126 38.82 23.42 -19.81
C LEU A 126 37.50 23.16 -20.53
N ILE A 127 37.53 22.94 -21.85
CA ILE A 127 36.35 22.60 -22.64
C ILE A 127 35.77 21.25 -22.19
N TYR A 128 36.63 20.25 -22.00
CA TYR A 128 36.23 18.92 -21.52
C TYR A 128 35.52 18.99 -20.16
N LEU A 129 36.09 19.68 -19.18
CA LEU A 129 35.49 19.85 -17.86
C LEU A 129 34.20 20.68 -17.92
N ALA A 130 34.13 21.71 -18.76
CA ALA A 130 32.93 22.51 -18.97
C ALA A 130 31.77 21.66 -19.52
N ILE A 131 32.05 20.77 -20.48
CA ILE A 131 31.05 19.84 -21.03
C ILE A 131 30.55 18.89 -19.94
N LEU A 132 31.43 18.31 -19.12
CA LEU A 132 31.02 17.41 -18.03
C LEU A 132 30.17 18.13 -16.97
N LEU A 133 30.54 19.36 -16.61
CA LEU A 133 29.74 20.18 -15.70
C LEU A 133 28.37 20.51 -16.28
N ALA A 134 28.32 20.86 -17.57
CA ALA A 134 27.05 21.08 -18.27
C ALA A 134 26.17 19.84 -18.22
N PHE A 135 26.70 18.64 -18.53
CA PHE A 135 25.94 17.39 -18.43
C PHE A 135 25.41 17.10 -17.02
N GLY A 136 26.20 17.38 -15.98
CA GLY A 136 25.74 17.24 -14.59
C GLY A 136 24.61 18.22 -14.24
N LEU A 137 24.67 19.47 -14.70
CA LEU A 137 23.59 20.45 -14.54
C LEU A 137 22.35 20.07 -15.36
N PHE A 138 22.54 19.47 -16.53
CA PHE A 138 21.46 19.00 -17.41
C PHE A 138 20.60 17.90 -16.77
N ARG A 139 21.09 17.16 -15.75
CA ARG A 139 20.24 16.23 -14.98
C ARG A 139 18.99 16.91 -14.44
N ARG A 140 19.05 18.20 -14.08
CA ARG A 140 17.88 18.92 -13.57
C ARG A 140 16.68 18.86 -14.54
N TYR A 141 16.96 18.71 -15.84
CA TYR A 141 15.96 18.65 -16.89
C TYR A 141 15.66 17.22 -17.39
N ILE A 142 16.53 16.24 -17.09
CA ILE A 142 16.37 14.84 -17.46
C ILE A 142 16.46 13.98 -16.19
N PRO A 143 15.33 13.74 -15.49
CA PRO A 143 15.30 12.85 -14.34
C PRO A 143 15.47 11.40 -14.83
N LEU A 144 16.72 10.97 -14.90
CA LEU A 144 17.08 9.57 -15.11
C LEU A 144 17.11 8.90 -13.74
N THR A 145 16.11 8.04 -13.51
CA THR A 145 16.14 7.16 -12.34
C THR A 145 16.81 5.85 -12.71
N PHE A 146 17.74 5.43 -11.85
CA PHE A 146 18.35 4.12 -11.94
C PHE A 146 17.58 3.18 -11.01
N PRO A 147 17.36 1.92 -11.43
CA PRO A 147 16.42 1.03 -10.76
C PRO A 147 16.76 0.87 -9.27
N GLU A 148 15.72 0.96 -8.44
CA GLU A 148 15.79 0.60 -7.03
C GLU A 148 15.97 -0.91 -6.87
N ASP A 149 16.42 -1.29 -5.67
CA ASP A 149 16.94 -2.62 -5.35
C ASP A 149 15.90 -3.77 -5.52
N ASN A 150 14.64 -3.45 -5.83
CA ASN A 150 13.51 -4.39 -5.90
C ASN A 150 12.95 -4.69 -7.31
N VAL A 151 13.43 -4.04 -8.38
CA VAL A 151 12.90 -4.29 -9.74
C VAL A 151 13.59 -5.51 -10.37
N LYS A 152 12.96 -6.69 -10.26
CA LYS A 152 13.54 -7.97 -10.71
C LYS A 152 13.63 -8.12 -12.23
N GLN A 153 12.81 -7.42 -13.01
CA GLN A 153 12.67 -7.64 -14.45
C GLN A 153 12.94 -6.38 -15.27
N ARG A 154 14.21 -6.10 -15.51
CA ARG A 154 14.57 -5.23 -16.63
C ARG A 154 15.54 -5.97 -17.54
N ASN A 155 15.14 -6.13 -18.79
CA ASN A 155 15.96 -6.75 -19.82
C ASN A 155 17.21 -5.90 -20.05
N PHE A 156 18.37 -6.57 -20.07
CA PHE A 156 19.72 -6.03 -20.31
C PHE A 156 19.92 -5.40 -21.70
N ASN A 157 18.87 -4.91 -22.35
CA ASN A 157 18.89 -4.40 -23.72
C ASN A 157 19.89 -3.25 -23.89
N GLY A 158 20.11 -2.44 -22.85
CA GLY A 158 21.12 -1.39 -22.86
C GLY A 158 22.53 -1.93 -23.11
N ILE A 159 22.96 -2.96 -22.37
CA ILE A 159 24.33 -3.51 -22.46
C ILE A 159 24.62 -4.11 -23.84
N TYR A 160 23.63 -4.74 -24.49
CA TYR A 160 23.79 -5.25 -25.85
C TYR A 160 23.96 -4.15 -26.89
N ILE A 161 23.21 -3.05 -26.75
CA ILE A 161 23.33 -1.85 -27.61
C ILE A 161 24.68 -1.20 -27.43
N ILE A 162 25.17 -1.19 -26.19
CA ILE A 162 26.47 -0.68 -25.78
C ILE A 162 27.64 -1.48 -26.37
N ILE A 163 27.56 -2.81 -26.34
CA ILE A 163 28.57 -3.69 -26.94
C ILE A 163 28.56 -3.51 -28.46
N PHE A 164 27.37 -3.39 -29.05
CA PHE A 164 27.19 -3.11 -30.47
C PHE A 164 27.82 -1.77 -30.90
N ILE A 165 27.72 -0.73 -30.07
CA ILE A 165 28.35 0.58 -30.31
C ILE A 165 29.86 0.49 -30.33
N ASN A 166 30.46 -0.20 -29.37
CA ASN A 166 31.92 -0.32 -29.30
C ASN A 166 32.47 -1.10 -30.50
N ILE A 167 31.71 -2.07 -31.01
CA ILE A 167 32.02 -2.78 -32.25
C ILE A 167 31.91 -1.83 -33.46
N LEU A 168 30.85 -1.02 -33.55
CA LEU A 168 30.69 -0.03 -34.62
C LEU A 168 31.79 1.05 -34.60
N ILE A 169 32.19 1.49 -33.41
CA ILE A 169 33.29 2.47 -33.23
C ILE A 169 34.59 1.91 -33.75
N LYS A 170 34.91 0.64 -33.43
CA LYS A 170 36.09 -0.04 -33.97
C LYS A 170 36.05 -0.11 -35.50
N ILE A 171 34.91 -0.50 -36.06
CA ILE A 171 34.70 -0.58 -37.51
C ILE A 171 34.87 0.79 -38.18
N ILE A 172 34.27 1.87 -37.65
CA ILE A 172 34.39 3.22 -38.21
C ILE A 172 35.82 3.74 -38.14
N ASN A 173 36.55 3.39 -37.07
CA ASN A 173 37.94 3.77 -36.93
C ASN A 173 38.81 3.12 -38.03
N ASP A 174 38.55 1.86 -38.35
CA ASP A 174 39.26 1.06 -39.34
C ASP A 174 38.92 1.43 -40.81
N LEU A 175 37.85 2.20 -41.06
CA LEU A 175 37.49 2.66 -42.41
C LEU A 175 38.38 3.83 -42.87
N ASN A 176 38.90 3.82 -44.11
CA ASN A 176 39.71 4.93 -44.67
C ASN A 176 38.85 6.12 -45.15
N ILE A 177 38.03 6.71 -44.27
CA ILE A 177 37.16 7.86 -44.55
C ILE A 177 37.76 9.16 -43.99
N ASN A 178 37.40 10.32 -44.56
CA ASN A 178 37.72 11.65 -44.03
C ASN A 178 37.40 11.75 -42.53
N TYR A 179 38.38 12.21 -41.76
CA TYR A 179 38.36 12.28 -40.30
C TYR A 179 37.22 13.12 -39.73
N GLY A 180 36.84 14.22 -40.39
CA GLY A 180 35.70 15.03 -39.96
C GLY A 180 34.40 14.23 -39.96
N ILE A 181 34.22 13.36 -40.95
CA ILE A 181 33.05 12.49 -41.09
C ILE A 181 33.07 11.40 -40.00
N LYS A 182 34.24 10.83 -39.67
CA LYS A 182 34.39 9.87 -38.56
C LYS A 182 34.01 10.47 -37.20
N LEU A 183 34.43 11.71 -36.95
CA LEU A 183 34.15 12.38 -35.67
C LEU A 183 32.66 12.75 -35.55
N ILE A 184 32.06 13.25 -36.62
CA ILE A 184 30.63 13.57 -36.67
C ILE A 184 29.77 12.30 -36.57
N SER A 185 30.14 11.21 -37.26
CA SER A 185 29.42 9.94 -37.17
C SER A 185 29.54 9.33 -35.77
N PHE A 186 30.71 9.41 -35.14
CA PHE A 186 30.93 8.95 -33.78
C PHE A 186 30.04 9.70 -32.77
N VAL A 187 30.05 11.03 -32.82
CA VAL A 187 29.28 11.86 -31.88
C VAL A 187 27.78 11.66 -32.08
N SER A 188 27.33 11.59 -33.34
CA SER A 188 25.91 11.40 -33.64
C SER A 188 25.40 10.01 -33.22
N ILE A 189 26.16 8.93 -33.45
CA ILE A 189 25.81 7.58 -32.99
C ILE A 189 25.67 7.55 -31.45
N ASN A 190 26.67 8.05 -30.72
CA ASN A 190 26.61 8.06 -29.26
C ASN A 190 25.43 8.90 -28.72
N PHE A 191 25.12 10.03 -29.36
CA PHE A 191 23.96 10.83 -29.01
C PHE A 191 22.63 10.09 -29.24
N PHE A 192 22.45 9.44 -30.39
CA PHE A 192 21.24 8.68 -30.69
C PHE A 192 21.03 7.53 -29.70
N ILE A 193 22.09 6.84 -29.29
CA ILE A 193 21.98 5.80 -28.28
C ILE A 193 21.65 6.36 -26.91
N LEU A 194 22.27 7.47 -26.51
CA LEU A 194 21.92 8.10 -25.23
C LEU A 194 20.43 8.42 -25.19
N MET A 195 19.90 8.98 -26.29
CA MET A 195 18.48 9.26 -26.44
C MET A 195 17.63 7.98 -26.38
N PHE A 196 18.05 6.91 -27.08
CA PHE A 196 17.37 5.62 -27.05
C PHE A 196 17.34 5.00 -25.66
N TYR A 197 18.45 5.07 -24.91
CA TYR A 197 18.53 4.60 -23.52
C TYR A 197 17.57 5.37 -22.61
N ILE A 198 17.55 6.70 -22.72
CA ILE A 198 16.65 7.57 -21.94
C ILE A 198 15.18 7.21 -22.22
N ILE A 199 14.82 7.06 -23.50
CA ILE A 199 13.44 6.73 -23.90
C ILE A 199 13.02 5.36 -23.37
N ASN A 200 13.87 4.34 -23.52
CA ASN A 200 13.58 3.01 -22.99
C ASN A 200 13.52 3.00 -21.47
N ASN A 201 14.30 3.82 -20.78
CA ASN A 201 14.20 3.95 -19.33
C ASN A 201 12.84 4.51 -18.92
N LYS A 202 12.40 5.60 -19.56
CA LYS A 202 11.08 6.20 -19.30
C LYS A 202 9.93 5.22 -19.57
N LEU A 203 10.00 4.46 -20.67
CA LEU A 203 8.99 3.46 -21.01
C LEU A 203 8.94 2.32 -19.99
N ASN A 204 10.10 1.78 -19.57
CA ASN A 204 10.15 0.72 -18.57
C ASN A 204 9.60 1.17 -17.21
N ILE A 205 9.93 2.39 -16.77
CA ILE A 205 9.41 2.95 -15.51
C ILE A 205 7.88 3.06 -15.56
N LYS A 206 7.34 3.51 -16.69
CA LYS A 206 5.89 3.59 -16.88
C LYS A 206 5.25 2.20 -16.77
N ASN A 207 5.79 1.20 -17.48
CA ASN A 207 5.24 -0.16 -17.46
C ASN A 207 5.24 -0.75 -16.04
N ILE A 208 6.31 -0.55 -15.26
CA ILE A 208 6.39 -1.02 -13.88
C ILE A 208 5.32 -0.33 -13.00
N ARG A 209 5.12 0.99 -13.16
CA ARG A 209 4.07 1.71 -12.43
C ARG A 209 2.68 1.17 -12.80
N ASP A 210 2.42 0.96 -14.08
CA ASP A 210 1.14 0.45 -14.57
C ASP A 210 0.86 -0.97 -14.01
N GLU A 211 1.89 -1.83 -13.91
CA GLU A 211 1.79 -3.17 -13.32
C GLU A 211 1.53 -3.13 -11.80
N LEU A 212 2.14 -2.20 -11.08
CA LEU A 212 1.88 -1.99 -9.64
C LEU A 212 0.45 -1.52 -9.40
N GLU A 213 -0.04 -0.55 -10.17
CA GLU A 213 -1.42 -0.06 -10.09
C GLU A 213 -2.44 -1.17 -10.41
N LEU A 214 -2.13 -2.04 -11.38
CA LEU A 214 -2.97 -3.18 -11.72
C LEU A 214 -3.05 -4.17 -10.54
N ASN A 215 -1.92 -4.52 -9.94
CA ASN A 215 -1.87 -5.41 -8.78
C ASN A 215 -2.65 -4.87 -7.57
N GLU A 216 -2.61 -3.56 -7.32
CA GLU A 216 -3.42 -2.92 -6.27
C GLU A 216 -4.92 -3.00 -6.56
N LYS A 217 -5.32 -2.76 -7.82
CA LYS A 217 -6.72 -2.90 -8.26
C LYS A 217 -7.21 -4.34 -8.09
N GLU A 218 -6.41 -5.34 -8.45
CA GLU A 218 -6.77 -6.76 -8.28
C GLU A 218 -6.97 -7.14 -6.80
N LYS A 219 -6.11 -6.67 -5.90
CA LYS A 219 -6.28 -6.87 -4.46
C LYS A 219 -7.60 -6.27 -3.97
N LYS A 220 -7.90 -5.05 -4.38
CA LYS A 220 -9.14 -4.36 -4.01
C LYS A 220 -10.38 -5.07 -4.54
N ILE A 221 -10.32 -5.62 -5.76
CA ILE A 221 -11.41 -6.46 -6.31
C ILE A 221 -11.61 -7.69 -5.43
N LYS A 222 -10.54 -8.41 -5.05
CA LYS A 222 -10.64 -9.59 -4.17
C LYS A 222 -11.26 -9.25 -2.81
N GLU A 223 -10.89 -8.12 -2.21
CA GLU A 223 -11.47 -7.63 -0.96
C GLU A 223 -12.97 -7.34 -1.10
N LEU A 224 -13.38 -6.70 -2.20
CA LEU A 224 -14.79 -6.42 -2.50
C LEU A 224 -15.59 -7.70 -2.74
N THR A 225 -15.03 -8.69 -3.43
CA THR A 225 -15.69 -10.00 -3.62
C THR A 225 -15.95 -10.68 -2.28
N LEU A 226 -14.94 -10.76 -1.40
CA LEU A 226 -15.12 -11.32 -0.05
C LEU A 226 -16.18 -10.58 0.76
N TYR A 227 -16.29 -9.26 0.59
CA TYR A 227 -17.32 -8.45 1.24
C TYR A 227 -18.73 -8.77 0.70
N ILE A 228 -18.88 -8.97 -0.61
CA ILE A 228 -20.14 -9.38 -1.24
C ILE A 228 -20.58 -10.74 -0.72
N ASP A 229 -19.68 -11.74 -0.70
CA ASP A 229 -19.99 -13.08 -0.17
C ASP A 229 -20.50 -13.01 1.28
N THR A 230 -19.88 -12.13 2.08
CA THR A 230 -20.30 -11.88 3.48
C THR A 230 -21.68 -11.25 3.57
N ILE A 231 -22.04 -10.36 2.62
CA ILE A 231 -23.39 -9.78 2.54
C ILE A 231 -24.41 -10.84 2.15
N GLU A 232 -24.09 -11.70 1.18
CA GLU A 232 -24.99 -12.75 0.72
C GLU A 232 -25.34 -13.72 1.87
N GLU A 233 -24.34 -14.14 2.65
CA GLU A 233 -24.55 -14.97 3.85
C GLU A 233 -25.49 -14.29 4.87
N LEU A 234 -25.35 -12.97 5.05
CA LEU A 234 -26.19 -12.21 5.97
C LEU A 234 -27.63 -12.05 5.47
N VAL A 235 -27.82 -11.92 4.16
CA VAL A 235 -29.14 -11.87 3.55
C VAL A 235 -29.85 -13.22 3.68
N GLU A 236 -29.11 -14.33 3.54
CA GLU A 236 -29.65 -15.67 3.73
C GLU A 236 -30.09 -15.89 5.18
N LYS A 237 -29.25 -15.56 6.17
CA LYS A 237 -29.62 -15.60 7.59
C LYS A 237 -30.83 -14.72 7.91
N TYR A 238 -30.92 -13.53 7.31
CA TYR A 238 -32.09 -12.67 7.47
C TYR A 238 -33.38 -13.31 6.91
N ARG A 239 -33.30 -14.08 5.82
CA ARG A 239 -34.46 -14.80 5.28
C ARG A 239 -34.89 -15.95 6.19
N GLU A 240 -33.94 -16.69 6.74
CA GLU A 240 -34.20 -17.72 7.75
C GLU A 240 -34.92 -17.12 8.97
N PHE A 241 -34.37 -16.02 9.51
CA PHE A 241 -35.00 -15.25 10.59
C PHE A 241 -36.45 -14.86 10.25
N LYS A 242 -36.69 -14.29 9.07
CA LYS A 242 -38.04 -13.86 8.64
C LYS A 242 -39.01 -15.04 8.51
N HIS A 243 -38.54 -16.18 8.01
CA HIS A 243 -39.34 -17.39 7.85
C HIS A 243 -39.75 -17.94 9.21
N ASP A 244 -38.81 -18.03 10.14
CA ASP A 244 -39.06 -18.55 11.48
C ASP A 244 -39.95 -17.62 12.28
N TYR A 245 -39.75 -16.30 12.14
CA TYR A 245 -40.68 -15.28 12.66
C TYR A 245 -42.11 -15.51 12.13
N LYS A 246 -42.28 -15.67 10.82
CA LYS A 246 -43.60 -15.92 10.21
C LYS A 246 -44.24 -17.21 10.73
N ASN A 247 -43.46 -18.28 10.88
CA ASN A 247 -43.97 -19.56 11.36
C ASN A 247 -44.41 -19.50 12.82
N ILE A 248 -43.72 -18.74 13.67
CA ILE A 248 -44.16 -18.53 15.04
C ILE A 248 -45.46 -17.71 15.06
N VAL A 249 -45.53 -16.63 14.28
CA VAL A 249 -46.75 -15.78 14.19
C VAL A 249 -47.96 -16.56 13.67
N LEU A 250 -47.77 -17.41 12.65
CA LEU A 250 -48.83 -18.26 12.10
C LEU A 250 -49.20 -19.43 13.02
N GLY A 251 -48.22 -20.08 13.64
CA GLY A 251 -48.43 -21.16 14.61
C GLY A 251 -49.20 -20.70 15.86
N MET A 252 -49.18 -19.39 16.13
CA MET A 252 -49.92 -18.74 17.21
C MET A 252 -51.29 -18.18 16.80
N GLY A 253 -51.71 -18.34 15.53
CA GLY A 253 -53.05 -17.90 15.08
C GLY A 253 -53.27 -16.39 15.08
N ILE A 254 -52.20 -15.59 14.96
CA ILE A 254 -52.19 -14.12 15.15
C ILE A 254 -52.87 -13.37 13.99
N ASP A 255 -53.08 -14.00 12.83
CA ASP A 255 -53.69 -13.37 11.64
C ASP A 255 -55.16 -12.91 11.82
N ARG A 256 -55.81 -13.17 12.98
CA ARG A 256 -57.26 -12.91 13.16
C ARG A 256 -57.70 -12.22 14.46
N LEU A 257 -56.81 -11.73 15.33
CA LEU A 257 -57.22 -11.13 16.62
C LEU A 257 -56.79 -9.67 16.77
N LYS A 258 -57.69 -8.86 17.37
CA LYS A 258 -57.43 -7.45 17.69
C LYS A 258 -56.38 -7.34 18.80
N GLU A 259 -55.52 -6.31 18.68
CA GLU A 259 -54.32 -6.06 19.49
C GLU A 259 -54.51 -6.16 21.02
N ASN A 260 -55.70 -5.84 21.54
CA ASN A 260 -55.99 -5.89 22.99
C ASN A 260 -56.42 -7.28 23.51
N ASP A 261 -57.03 -8.14 22.68
CA ASP A 261 -57.42 -9.50 23.07
C ASP A 261 -56.24 -10.48 23.01
N LEU A 262 -55.19 -10.11 22.26
CA LEU A 262 -53.96 -10.89 22.10
C LEU A 262 -53.20 -11.02 23.42
N LEU A 263 -52.99 -9.92 24.14
CA LEU A 263 -52.25 -9.87 25.42
C LEU A 263 -53.00 -10.57 26.57
N ASP A 264 -54.33 -10.52 26.54
CA ASP A 264 -55.18 -11.01 27.62
C ASP A 264 -55.40 -12.53 27.58
N LYS A 265 -55.32 -13.13 26.39
CA LYS A 265 -55.21 -14.59 26.22
C LYS A 265 -53.78 -15.10 26.39
N PHE A 266 -52.77 -14.34 25.92
CA PHE A 266 -51.36 -14.68 26.08
C PHE A 266 -50.93 -14.83 27.55
N SER A 267 -51.39 -13.90 28.39
CA SER A 267 -51.06 -13.88 29.81
C SER A 267 -51.65 -15.05 30.60
N ARG A 268 -52.80 -15.58 30.17
CA ARG A 268 -53.50 -16.65 30.89
C ARG A 268 -53.09 -18.06 30.48
N GLU A 269 -52.67 -18.28 29.24
CA GLU A 269 -52.38 -19.63 28.75
C GLU A 269 -50.89 -20.02 28.74
N VAL A 270 -49.94 -19.06 28.75
CA VAL A 270 -48.50 -19.38 28.49
C VAL A 270 -47.55 -18.93 29.60
N VAL A 271 -47.89 -17.94 30.42
CA VAL A 271 -46.90 -17.23 31.25
C VAL A 271 -47.36 -17.15 32.71
N GLY A 272 -46.73 -17.92 33.60
CA GLY A 272 -46.88 -17.69 35.04
C GLY A 272 -46.35 -16.30 35.46
N ASP A 273 -46.80 -15.82 36.62
CA ASP A 273 -46.65 -14.46 37.20
C ASP A 273 -45.30 -13.71 37.02
N LYS A 274 -44.21 -14.38 36.67
CA LYS A 274 -42.85 -13.81 36.63
C LYS A 274 -42.48 -13.09 35.32
N SER A 275 -43.26 -13.24 34.24
CA SER A 275 -42.92 -12.62 32.93
C SER A 275 -43.98 -11.64 32.42
N TYR A 276 -44.98 -11.31 33.24
CA TYR A 276 -46.06 -10.37 32.91
C TYR A 276 -45.53 -8.93 32.74
N ASP A 277 -44.56 -8.52 33.56
CA ASP A 277 -44.00 -7.16 33.56
C ASP A 277 -43.24 -6.81 32.27
N ALA A 278 -42.54 -7.78 31.66
CA ALA A 278 -41.80 -7.54 30.41
C ALA A 278 -42.74 -7.24 29.23
N PHE A 279 -43.91 -7.88 29.19
CA PHE A 279 -44.91 -7.63 28.13
C PHE A 279 -45.73 -6.36 28.36
N LEU A 280 -45.93 -5.95 29.62
CA LEU A 280 -46.55 -4.65 29.94
C LEU A 280 -45.70 -3.49 29.42
N ASN A 281 -44.38 -3.55 29.59
CA ASN A 281 -43.44 -2.51 29.18
C ASN A 281 -43.26 -2.39 27.65
N LEU A 282 -43.62 -3.43 26.88
CA LEU A 282 -43.69 -3.34 25.41
C LEU A 282 -44.78 -2.39 24.90
N LYS A 283 -45.77 -2.03 25.73
CA LYS A 283 -46.85 -1.09 25.33
C LYS A 283 -46.32 0.33 25.08
N ASP A 284 -45.26 0.72 25.78
CA ASP A 284 -44.68 2.06 25.70
C ASP A 284 -43.74 2.25 24.48
N ILE A 285 -43.50 1.18 23.71
CA ILE A 285 -42.71 1.20 22.48
C ILE A 285 -43.65 1.36 21.28
N SER A 286 -43.72 2.57 20.71
CA SER A 286 -44.49 2.85 19.48
C SER A 286 -43.69 2.56 18.20
N TYR A 287 -42.35 2.58 18.28
CA TYR A 287 -41.48 2.28 17.13
C TYR A 287 -41.53 0.79 16.76
N LEU A 288 -42.24 0.49 15.67
CA LEU A 288 -42.59 -0.88 15.27
C LEU A 288 -41.39 -1.82 15.07
N PRO A 289 -40.25 -1.41 14.45
CA PRO A 289 -39.09 -2.29 14.30
C PRO A 289 -38.51 -2.77 15.64
N LEU A 290 -38.38 -1.87 16.62
CA LEU A 290 -37.94 -2.23 17.97
C LEU A 290 -38.95 -3.11 18.69
N LYS A 291 -40.24 -2.74 18.64
CA LYS A 291 -41.32 -3.52 19.26
C LYS A 291 -41.34 -4.95 18.73
N SER A 292 -41.19 -5.12 17.42
CA SER A 292 -41.27 -6.41 16.75
C SER A 292 -40.08 -7.30 17.10
N ILE A 293 -38.85 -6.77 17.02
CA ILE A 293 -37.64 -7.57 17.27
C ILE A 293 -37.52 -7.96 18.75
N LEU A 294 -37.84 -7.04 19.67
CA LEU A 294 -37.87 -7.35 21.10
C LEU A 294 -38.93 -8.41 21.42
N SER A 295 -40.15 -8.26 20.89
CA SER A 295 -41.21 -9.25 21.11
C SER A 295 -40.79 -10.65 20.68
N TYR A 296 -40.12 -10.76 19.53
CA TYR A 296 -39.58 -12.03 19.04
C TYR A 296 -38.55 -12.63 20.00
N TYR A 297 -37.51 -11.88 20.38
CA TYR A 297 -36.44 -12.43 21.22
C TYR A 297 -36.88 -12.67 22.65
N ILE A 298 -37.77 -11.85 23.21
CA ILE A 298 -38.37 -12.08 24.53
C ILE A 298 -39.14 -13.41 24.51
N MET A 299 -39.99 -13.62 23.49
CA MET A 299 -40.77 -14.84 23.35
C MET A 299 -39.88 -16.08 23.14
N LEU A 300 -38.86 -15.97 22.30
CA LEU A 300 -37.90 -17.05 22.07
C LEU A 300 -37.15 -17.41 23.37
N SER A 301 -36.72 -16.39 24.12
CA SER A 301 -36.06 -16.55 25.42
C SER A 301 -36.96 -17.24 26.43
N ILE A 302 -38.23 -16.84 26.53
CA ILE A 302 -39.22 -17.47 27.43
C ILE A 302 -39.44 -18.94 27.05
N LYS A 303 -39.53 -19.25 25.75
CA LYS A 303 -39.67 -20.64 25.28
C LYS A 303 -38.50 -21.53 25.69
N GLU A 304 -37.30 -20.97 25.76
CA GLU A 304 -36.06 -21.67 26.14
C GLU A 304 -35.75 -21.59 27.66
N ASP A 305 -36.76 -21.22 28.46
CA ASP A 305 -36.70 -21.10 29.94
C ASP A 305 -35.65 -20.09 30.44
N VAL A 306 -35.49 -18.98 29.71
CA VAL A 306 -34.65 -17.83 30.10
C VAL A 306 -35.50 -16.83 30.87
N LYS A 307 -35.00 -16.34 32.01
CA LYS A 307 -35.64 -15.22 32.73
C LYS A 307 -35.36 -13.92 32.01
N VAL A 308 -36.41 -13.25 31.54
CA VAL A 308 -36.29 -12.00 30.78
C VAL A 308 -36.88 -10.84 31.57
N SER A 309 -36.15 -9.74 31.67
CA SER A 309 -36.66 -8.45 32.14
C SER A 309 -36.58 -7.42 31.02
N LEU A 310 -37.63 -6.63 30.86
CA LEU A 310 -37.64 -5.45 29.99
C LEU A 310 -38.06 -4.25 30.82
N MET A 311 -37.28 -3.18 30.78
CA MET A 311 -37.65 -1.89 31.35
C MET A 311 -37.55 -0.81 30.27
N THR A 312 -38.62 -0.03 30.13
CA THR A 312 -38.74 1.05 29.15
C THR A 312 -38.93 2.38 29.88
N ILE A 313 -38.20 3.41 29.44
CA ILE A 313 -38.33 4.78 29.95
C ILE A 313 -38.56 5.73 28.78
N GLY A 314 -39.66 6.47 28.83
CA GLY A 314 -40.07 7.41 27.78
C GLY A 314 -40.79 6.75 26.61
N GLU A 315 -41.42 7.57 25.76
CA GLU A 315 -42.20 7.10 24.61
C GLU A 315 -41.30 7.00 23.37
N ILE A 316 -41.00 5.78 22.93
CA ILE A 316 -40.08 5.54 21.80
C ILE A 316 -40.88 5.56 20.49
N LYS A 317 -40.85 6.67 19.76
CA LYS A 317 -41.64 6.87 18.52
C LYS A 317 -40.87 6.58 17.25
N GLU A 318 -39.59 6.94 17.22
CA GLU A 318 -38.77 6.88 16.02
C GLU A 318 -37.30 6.63 16.37
N CYS A 319 -36.54 6.22 15.36
CA CYS A 319 -35.10 5.98 15.46
C CYS A 319 -34.42 6.58 14.22
N HIS A 320 -33.32 7.29 14.40
CA HIS A 320 -32.68 8.08 13.34
C HIS A 320 -31.69 7.29 12.46
N ILE A 321 -31.96 6.00 12.25
CA ILE A 321 -31.24 5.10 11.32
C ILE A 321 -32.22 4.32 10.44
N SER A 322 -31.73 3.68 9.38
CA SER A 322 -32.61 2.86 8.54
C SER A 322 -33.16 1.65 9.30
N GLU A 323 -34.42 1.27 9.07
CA GLU A 323 -35.05 0.12 9.74
C GLU A 323 -34.29 -1.18 9.49
N VAL A 324 -33.65 -1.32 8.32
CA VAL A 324 -32.83 -2.48 7.95
C VAL A 324 -31.56 -2.55 8.78
N GLU A 325 -30.83 -1.43 8.91
CA GLU A 325 -29.64 -1.38 9.75
C GLU A 325 -29.99 -1.57 11.23
N PHE A 326 -31.06 -0.92 11.70
CA PHE A 326 -31.58 -1.09 13.05
C PHE A 326 -31.86 -2.56 13.38
N SER A 327 -32.66 -3.21 12.52
CA SER A 327 -33.03 -4.61 12.72
C SER A 327 -31.82 -5.54 12.71
N ARG A 328 -30.80 -5.23 11.89
CA ARG A 328 -29.57 -6.01 11.82
C ARG A 328 -28.69 -5.84 13.04
N VAL A 329 -28.50 -4.60 13.52
CA VAL A 329 -27.74 -4.32 14.74
C VAL A 329 -28.40 -4.97 15.95
N MET A 330 -29.71 -4.76 16.13
CA MET A 330 -30.47 -5.34 17.24
C MET A 330 -30.54 -6.86 17.16
N GLY A 331 -30.69 -7.42 15.95
CA GLY A 331 -30.67 -8.87 15.75
C GLY A 331 -29.35 -9.49 16.22
N ILE A 332 -28.21 -8.92 15.81
CA ILE A 332 -26.90 -9.41 16.23
C ILE A 332 -26.73 -9.32 17.76
N ILE A 333 -27.15 -8.22 18.39
CA ILE A 333 -27.03 -8.04 19.85
C ILE A 333 -27.87 -9.08 20.59
N LEU A 334 -29.16 -9.19 20.26
CA LEU A 334 -30.10 -10.07 20.95
C LEU A 334 -29.81 -11.55 20.70
N GLU A 335 -29.39 -11.91 19.48
CA GLU A 335 -28.97 -13.28 19.15
C GLU A 335 -27.73 -13.67 19.93
N ASN A 336 -26.70 -12.82 19.96
CA ASN A 336 -25.49 -13.09 20.75
C ASN A 336 -25.81 -13.25 22.24
N ALA A 337 -26.68 -12.38 22.77
CA ALA A 337 -27.10 -12.41 24.17
C ALA A 337 -27.86 -13.70 24.50
N LEU A 338 -28.83 -14.10 23.68
CA LEU A 338 -29.59 -15.33 23.88
C LEU A 338 -28.70 -16.57 23.76
N GLU A 339 -27.91 -16.69 22.69
CA GLU A 339 -27.04 -17.85 22.46
C GLU A 339 -26.06 -18.08 23.62
N GLU A 340 -25.47 -17.04 24.19
CA GLU A 340 -24.57 -17.17 25.34
C GLU A 340 -25.34 -17.50 26.63
N THR A 341 -26.53 -16.92 26.81
CA THR A 341 -27.39 -17.20 27.96
C THR A 341 -27.79 -18.67 28.03
N LEU A 342 -28.11 -19.28 26.88
CA LEU A 342 -28.51 -20.68 26.81
C LEU A 342 -27.42 -21.67 27.26
N ARG A 343 -26.15 -21.25 27.26
CA ARG A 343 -25.02 -22.07 27.72
C ARG A 343 -24.85 -22.02 29.24
N CYS A 344 -25.50 -21.09 29.94
CA CYS A 344 -25.34 -20.84 31.38
C CYS A 344 -26.41 -21.55 32.21
N ASP A 345 -26.09 -21.85 33.48
CA ASP A 345 -27.03 -22.48 34.41
C ASP A 345 -28.09 -21.49 34.93
N ASP A 346 -27.67 -20.27 35.31
CA ASP A 346 -28.59 -19.18 35.64
C ASP A 346 -28.83 -18.34 34.38
N LYS A 347 -29.92 -18.65 33.66
CA LYS A 347 -30.26 -18.01 32.39
C LYS A 347 -31.02 -16.69 32.61
N LYS A 348 -30.33 -15.56 32.46
CA LYS A 348 -30.94 -14.22 32.57
C LYS A 348 -30.59 -13.33 31.38
N LEU A 349 -31.62 -12.65 30.88
CA LEU A 349 -31.53 -11.63 29.85
C LEU A 349 -32.26 -10.37 30.33
N GLU A 350 -31.54 -9.26 30.43
CA GLU A 350 -32.09 -7.99 30.88
C GLU A 350 -31.97 -6.97 29.75
N ILE A 351 -33.08 -6.32 29.44
CA ILE A 351 -33.19 -5.34 28.37
C ILE A 351 -33.68 -4.03 28.96
N PHE A 352 -32.91 -2.97 28.73
CA PHE A 352 -33.27 -1.62 29.12
C PHE A 352 -33.34 -0.75 27.87
N VAL A 353 -34.42 0.01 27.75
CA VAL A 353 -34.63 0.94 26.64
C VAL A 353 -35.03 2.30 27.19
N GLU A 354 -34.30 3.33 26.79
CA GLU A 354 -34.52 4.69 27.25
C GLU A 354 -34.55 5.66 26.07
N ALA A 355 -35.60 6.48 26.00
CA ALA A 355 -35.66 7.62 25.10
C ALA A 355 -35.10 8.87 25.79
N ILE A 356 -34.00 9.41 25.27
CA ILE A 356 -33.33 10.62 25.80
C ILE A 356 -33.56 11.77 24.80
N GLY A 357 -34.71 12.43 24.91
CA GLY A 357 -35.10 13.46 23.94
C GLY A 357 -35.41 12.84 22.58
N SER A 358 -34.57 13.10 21.58
CA SER A 358 -34.62 12.47 20.24
C SER A 358 -33.70 11.26 20.10
N ASP A 359 -32.89 10.97 21.12
CA ASP A 359 -31.92 9.90 21.09
C ASP A 359 -32.52 8.64 21.74
N LEU A 360 -31.97 7.48 21.37
CA LEU A 360 -32.42 6.18 21.84
C LEU A 360 -31.22 5.42 22.41
N ASN A 361 -31.32 5.03 23.68
CA ASN A 361 -30.38 4.10 24.28
C ASN A 361 -31.02 2.73 24.45
N ILE A 362 -30.30 1.68 24.06
CA ILE A 362 -30.73 0.29 24.22
C ILE A 362 -29.58 -0.49 24.85
N THR A 363 -29.80 -0.96 26.07
CA THR A 363 -28.85 -1.79 26.80
C THR A 363 -29.37 -3.22 26.88
N VAL A 364 -28.55 -4.18 26.46
CA VAL A 364 -28.85 -5.61 26.59
C VAL A 364 -27.76 -6.23 27.45
N ALA A 365 -28.15 -6.79 28.59
CA ALA A 365 -27.27 -7.49 29.51
C ALA A 365 -27.67 -8.97 29.59
N ASN A 366 -26.69 -9.87 29.55
CA ASN A 366 -26.95 -11.30 29.61
C ASN A 366 -25.92 -12.06 30.45
N THR A 367 -26.36 -13.16 31.04
CA THR A 367 -25.46 -14.12 31.70
C THR A 367 -24.59 -14.82 30.66
N PHE A 368 -23.31 -15.02 30.96
CA PHE A 368 -22.32 -15.60 30.04
C PHE A 368 -21.26 -16.41 30.80
N LYS A 369 -20.52 -17.29 30.10
CA LYS A 369 -19.40 -18.03 30.69
C LYS A 369 -18.11 -17.22 30.64
N ARG A 370 -17.72 -16.66 31.78
CA ARG A 370 -16.57 -15.74 31.90
C ARG A 370 -15.23 -16.33 31.46
N GLU A 371 -15.02 -17.62 31.68
CA GLU A 371 -13.75 -18.31 31.42
C GLU A 371 -13.38 -18.40 29.92
N GLU A 372 -14.35 -18.20 29.02
CA GLU A 372 -14.17 -18.34 27.58
C GLU A 372 -13.93 -16.99 26.86
N LEU A 373 -14.07 -15.84 27.53
CA LEU A 373 -14.16 -14.51 26.89
C LEU A 373 -12.89 -13.65 27.09
N ASP A 374 -12.31 -13.19 25.97
CA ASP A 374 -11.19 -12.23 25.90
C ASP A 374 -11.69 -10.90 25.31
N MET A 375 -11.94 -9.92 26.19
CA MET A 375 -12.51 -8.60 25.86
C MET A 375 -11.69 -7.83 24.82
N ASP A 376 -10.36 -8.05 24.74
CA ASP A 376 -9.50 -7.34 23.79
C ASP A 376 -9.67 -7.87 22.36
N LYS A 377 -10.28 -9.06 22.19
CA LYS A 377 -10.41 -9.74 20.90
C LYS A 377 -11.85 -9.91 20.43
N ILE A 378 -12.87 -9.51 21.21
CA ILE A 378 -14.29 -9.78 20.91
C ILE A 378 -14.76 -9.25 19.55
N TYR A 379 -14.12 -8.19 19.03
CA TYR A 379 -14.45 -7.62 17.73
C TYR A 379 -13.52 -8.06 16.59
N ASN A 380 -12.50 -8.90 16.87
CA ASN A 380 -11.61 -9.39 15.83
C ASN A 380 -12.36 -10.38 14.92
N LYS A 381 -12.12 -10.26 13.61
CA LYS A 381 -12.75 -11.14 12.62
C LYS A 381 -12.39 -12.60 12.92
N GLY A 382 -13.41 -13.45 13.09
CA GLY A 382 -13.25 -14.88 13.34
C GLY A 382 -12.99 -15.24 14.80
N TYR A 383 -12.96 -14.27 15.71
CA TYR A 383 -12.93 -14.56 17.14
C TYR A 383 -14.29 -15.10 17.59
N SER A 384 -14.31 -16.30 18.19
CA SER A 384 -15.53 -16.91 18.70
C SER A 384 -15.23 -17.79 19.92
N THR A 385 -16.12 -17.70 20.91
CA THR A 385 -16.20 -18.62 22.06
C THR A 385 -16.97 -19.91 21.72
N LYS A 386 -17.44 -20.07 20.47
CA LYS A 386 -18.43 -21.07 20.04
C LYS A 386 -17.91 -22.10 19.02
N GLY A 387 -16.59 -22.15 18.76
CA GLY A 387 -15.93 -23.13 17.87
C GLY A 387 -15.51 -22.61 16.48
N GLU A 388 -14.99 -23.50 15.63
CA GLU A 388 -14.53 -23.17 14.26
C GLU A 388 -15.71 -22.81 13.32
N ASN A 389 -15.47 -21.93 12.33
CA ASN A 389 -16.45 -21.36 11.37
C ASN A 389 -17.53 -20.41 11.96
N ARG A 390 -17.23 -19.74 13.09
CA ARG A 390 -18.08 -18.70 13.69
C ARG A 390 -17.27 -17.42 13.99
N GLY A 391 -17.89 -16.43 14.65
CA GLY A 391 -17.17 -15.22 15.10
C GLY A 391 -17.23 -14.02 14.14
N LEU A 392 -18.27 -13.95 13.31
CA LEU A 392 -18.51 -12.81 12.42
C LEU A 392 -19.49 -11.78 13.01
N GLY A 393 -20.38 -12.20 13.93
CA GLY A 393 -21.46 -11.35 14.47
C GLY A 393 -20.95 -10.03 15.06
N LEU A 394 -20.12 -10.08 16.09
CA LEU A 394 -19.58 -8.87 16.75
C LEU A 394 -18.67 -8.05 15.82
N TYR A 395 -17.90 -8.68 14.93
CA TYR A 395 -17.11 -7.97 13.92
C TYR A 395 -18.01 -7.17 12.95
N ILE A 396 -19.10 -7.78 12.48
CA ILE A 396 -20.09 -7.13 11.60
C ILE A 396 -20.81 -6.01 12.36
N LEU A 397 -21.22 -6.26 13.60
CA LEU A 397 -21.84 -5.26 14.47
C LEU A 397 -20.94 -4.03 14.59
N LYS A 398 -19.65 -4.23 14.92
CA LYS A 398 -18.67 -3.15 15.02
C LYS A 398 -18.48 -2.43 13.68
N SER A 399 -18.41 -3.15 12.56
CA SER A 399 -18.31 -2.55 11.23
C SER A 399 -19.55 -1.72 10.84
N ILE A 400 -20.75 -2.07 11.29
CA ILE A 400 -21.97 -1.29 11.00
C ILE A 400 -21.98 -0.01 11.85
N VAL A 401 -21.63 -0.12 13.14
CA VAL A 401 -21.56 1.02 14.05
C VAL A 401 -20.47 2.01 13.61
N ASP A 402 -19.25 1.55 13.31
CA ASP A 402 -18.13 2.43 12.94
C ASP A 402 -18.32 3.16 11.60
N LYS A 403 -19.20 2.65 10.72
CA LYS A 403 -19.57 3.32 9.46
C LYS A 403 -20.61 4.43 9.65
N ASN A 404 -21.32 4.45 10.77
CA ASN A 404 -22.46 5.30 11.01
C ASN A 404 -22.14 6.34 12.09
N LEU A 405 -22.15 7.62 11.71
CA LEU A 405 -21.79 8.73 12.60
C LEU A 405 -22.81 8.99 13.73
N ASN A 406 -23.99 8.35 13.66
CA ASN A 406 -25.12 8.49 14.58
C ASN A 406 -25.29 7.30 15.53
N MET A 407 -24.31 6.37 15.59
CA MET A 407 -24.36 5.21 16.48
C MET A 407 -23.09 5.12 17.32
N THR A 408 -23.24 4.68 18.56
CA THR A 408 -22.12 4.31 19.43
C THR A 408 -22.48 3.03 20.17
N LEU A 409 -21.53 2.10 20.21
CA LEU A 409 -21.69 0.83 20.90
C LEU A 409 -20.61 0.71 21.96
N ASN A 410 -21.03 0.56 23.21
CA ASN A 410 -20.17 0.20 24.32
C ASN A 410 -20.41 -1.26 24.69
N THR A 411 -19.36 -1.95 25.11
CA THR A 411 -19.47 -3.34 25.58
C THR A 411 -18.59 -3.51 26.79
N PHE A 412 -19.18 -4.00 27.87
CA PHE A 412 -18.54 -4.12 29.17
C PHE A 412 -19.13 -5.27 29.96
N ILE A 413 -18.44 -5.67 31.04
CA ILE A 413 -18.94 -6.67 31.97
C ILE A 413 -19.28 -5.93 33.27
N ASN A 414 -20.54 -6.01 33.69
CA ASN A 414 -20.99 -5.44 34.96
C ASN A 414 -21.73 -6.50 35.78
N GLU A 415 -21.42 -6.58 37.08
CA GLU A 415 -22.04 -7.53 38.02
C GLU A 415 -22.09 -9.00 37.54
N GLY A 416 -21.12 -9.41 36.71
CA GLY A 416 -21.07 -10.77 36.17
C GLY A 416 -21.94 -11.02 34.93
N MET A 417 -22.57 -9.97 34.38
CA MET A 417 -23.29 -10.00 33.11
C MET A 417 -22.47 -9.32 32.01
N PHE A 418 -22.56 -9.85 30.80
CA PHE A 418 -22.03 -9.22 29.60
C PHE A 418 -23.06 -8.22 29.10
N THR A 419 -22.65 -6.98 28.88
CA THR A 419 -23.55 -5.87 28.57
C THR A 419 -23.13 -5.20 27.27
N GLN A 420 -24.08 -5.04 26.36
CA GLN A 420 -23.95 -4.23 25.15
C GLN A 420 -24.89 -3.04 25.24
N ASP A 421 -24.32 -1.84 25.14
CA ASP A 421 -25.03 -0.57 25.29
C ASP A 421 -24.94 0.21 23.99
N LEU A 422 -26.06 0.27 23.26
CA LEU A 422 -26.18 0.88 21.95
C LEU A 422 -26.89 2.23 22.06
N TYR A 423 -26.14 3.29 21.80
CA TYR A 423 -26.64 4.65 21.76
C TYR A 423 -26.83 5.11 20.31
N ILE A 424 -28.04 5.55 19.96
CA ILE A 424 -28.39 6.08 18.64
C ILE A 424 -28.85 7.52 18.83
N PHE A 425 -28.19 8.47 18.15
CA PHE A 425 -28.44 9.89 18.36
C PHE A 425 -28.73 10.65 17.07
N LEU A 426 -29.48 11.74 17.19
CA LEU A 426 -29.76 12.60 16.05
C LEU A 426 -28.51 13.41 15.67
N LEU A 427 -28.06 13.31 14.40
CA LEU A 427 -27.00 14.17 13.89
C LEU A 427 -27.50 15.62 13.82
N LYS A 428 -26.94 16.50 14.66
CA LYS A 428 -27.10 17.95 14.46
C LYS A 428 -26.45 18.33 13.14
N ARG A 429 -27.24 18.79 12.18
CA ARG A 429 -26.71 19.47 10.98
C ARG A 429 -25.94 20.72 11.46
N SER A 430 -24.62 20.70 11.30
CA SER A 430 -23.75 21.88 11.45
C SER A 430 -23.93 22.84 10.29
#